data_AF-A0A7S0D6X7-F1
#
_entry.id   AF-A0A7S0D6X7-F1
#
_cell.length_a   1.000
_cell.length_b   1.000
_cell.length_c   1.000
_cell.angle_alpha   90.00
_cell.angle_beta   90.00
_cell.angle_gamma   90.00
#
_symmetry.space_group_name_H-M   'P 1'
#
loop_
_entity.id
_entity.type
_entity.pdbx_description
1 polymer ?
#
loop_
_entity_poly.entity_id
_entity_poly.type
_entity_poly.pdbx_seq_one_letter_code
_entity_poly.pdbx_strand_id
1 'polypeptide(L)'
;MITKKVVRRFSLLLLGEGEYYFRDYGGYLYLSEQGARSNFGSRRQGRASILEAKDDYTLISDRKQIKGRLHIASASVIFEPDDVRYPVYRIPFADSTEPRKHAPSPRKEYLVINTKLVVEMKVNNADQPYRFNRDPSEFAFSLTYANPSKVLTHLQTLYDLTGMDRAERERELGALIQKRESAIKFDISWLTDYSERPQHPDGQAVLVSEITPLIQSPGRLMVTDKRLYVQHFNNVSAEPLVKYPKKK
;
A
#
# COMPACT_ATOMS: atom_id res chain seq x y z
N MET A 1 7.06 -26.78 -14.79
CA MET A 1 7.54 -25.40 -14.55
C MET A 1 7.17 -25.01 -13.13
N ILE A 2 8.14 -24.86 -12.24
CA ILE A 2 7.89 -24.39 -10.88
C ILE A 2 7.73 -22.87 -10.95
N THR A 3 6.50 -22.38 -10.91
CA THR A 3 6.22 -20.96 -10.68
C THR A 3 6.78 -20.60 -9.32
N LYS A 4 7.91 -19.87 -9.27
CA LYS A 4 8.40 -19.26 -8.02
C LYS A 4 7.26 -18.43 -7.45
N LYS A 5 6.64 -18.90 -6.36
CA LYS A 5 5.64 -18.15 -5.61
C LYS A 5 6.33 -16.86 -5.13
N VAL A 6 5.96 -15.72 -5.73
CA VAL A 6 6.44 -14.43 -5.26
C VAL A 6 5.87 -14.25 -3.86
N VAL A 7 6.74 -14.38 -2.84
CA VAL A 7 6.36 -14.16 -1.45
C VAL A 7 6.21 -12.64 -1.28
N ARG A 8 4.98 -12.17 -1.25
CA ARG A 8 4.69 -10.80 -0.81
C ARG A 8 4.89 -10.74 0.71
N ARG A 9 5.63 -9.74 1.15
CA ARG A 9 5.89 -9.38 2.54
C ARG A 9 4.79 -8.46 3.09
N PHE A 10 4.14 -7.68 2.22
CA PHE A 10 3.01 -6.86 2.62
C PHE A 10 1.82 -7.72 3.06
N SER A 11 1.25 -7.40 4.22
CA SER A 11 -0.03 -7.92 4.68
C SER A 11 -0.80 -6.79 5.37
N LEU A 12 -2.11 -6.98 5.55
CA LEU A 12 -2.98 -6.00 6.21
C LEU A 12 -2.58 -5.75 7.68
N LEU A 13 -1.77 -6.63 8.28
CA LEU A 13 -1.20 -6.45 9.63
C LEU A 13 -0.16 -5.33 9.71
N LEU A 14 0.34 -4.84 8.58
CA LEU A 14 1.28 -3.72 8.54
C LEU A 14 0.57 -2.36 8.58
N LEU A 15 -0.76 -2.35 8.50
CA LEU A 15 -1.60 -1.16 8.59
C LEU A 15 -1.75 -0.69 10.03
N GLY A 16 -2.19 0.55 10.18
CA GLY A 16 -2.60 1.11 11.48
C GLY A 16 -3.97 0.58 11.86
N GLU A 17 -4.29 0.72 13.15
CA GLU A 17 -5.64 0.45 13.61
C GLU A 17 -6.66 1.31 12.84
N GLY A 18 -7.73 0.68 12.37
CA GLY A 18 -8.80 1.34 11.60
C GLY A 18 -8.40 1.81 10.20
N GLU A 19 -7.17 1.53 9.74
CA GLU A 19 -6.72 1.96 8.43
C GLU A 19 -7.25 1.04 7.31
N TYR A 20 -7.79 1.64 6.26
CA TYR A 20 -8.33 0.93 5.10
C TYR A 20 -7.28 0.82 3.99
N TYR A 21 -7.05 -0.38 3.47
CA TYR A 21 -6.19 -0.58 2.30
C TYR A 21 -6.96 -0.46 1.00
N PHE A 22 -6.51 0.44 0.14
CA PHE A 22 -7.11 0.66 -1.17
C PHE A 22 -6.51 -0.30 -2.19
N ARG A 23 -5.28 -0.09 -2.63
CA ARG A 23 -4.64 -0.86 -3.70
C ARG A 23 -3.15 -0.57 -3.71
N ASP A 24 -2.44 -1.21 -4.62
CA ASP A 24 -1.03 -0.96 -4.83
C ASP A 24 -0.68 -0.70 -6.31
N TYR A 25 0.52 -0.17 -6.51
CA TYR A 25 1.08 0.15 -7.81
C TYR A 25 2.54 -0.32 -7.89
N GLY A 26 2.90 -1.06 -8.94
CA GLY A 26 4.29 -1.41 -9.21
C GLY A 26 5.10 -0.18 -9.64
N GLY A 27 6.32 -0.03 -9.11
CA GLY A 27 7.14 1.15 -9.37
C GLY A 27 8.54 1.05 -8.79
N TYR A 28 9.16 2.22 -8.68
CA TYR A 28 10.51 2.38 -8.13
C TYR A 28 10.51 3.49 -7.08
N LEU A 29 11.24 3.28 -5.99
CA LEU A 29 11.61 4.28 -5.00
C LEU A 29 13.02 4.81 -5.30
N TYR A 30 13.21 6.11 -5.18
CA TYR A 30 14.46 6.82 -5.38
C TYR A 30 14.92 7.39 -4.04
N LEU A 31 15.76 6.64 -3.31
CA LEU A 31 16.24 7.04 -1.97
C LEU A 31 17.27 8.17 -2.07
N SER A 32 17.11 9.22 -1.25
CA SER A 32 18.17 10.21 -1.04
C SER A 32 19.37 9.60 -0.31
N GLU A 33 20.56 10.20 -0.42
CA GLU A 33 21.75 9.72 0.28
C GLU A 33 21.57 9.69 1.81
N GLN A 34 20.81 10.64 2.35
CA GLN A 34 20.44 10.67 3.77
C GLN A 34 19.56 9.48 4.16
N GLY A 35 18.58 9.10 3.31
CA GLY A 35 17.78 7.89 3.49
C GLY A 35 18.55 6.57 3.24
N ALA A 36 19.69 6.62 2.55
CA ALA A 36 20.56 5.46 2.35
C ALA A 36 21.47 5.19 3.57
N ARG A 37 21.87 6.24 4.30
CA ARG A 37 22.76 6.12 5.49
C ARG A 37 22.10 5.42 6.69
N SER A 38 20.78 5.42 6.80
CA SER A 38 20.07 4.65 7.86
C SER A 38 20.03 3.14 7.62
N ASN A 39 20.32 2.68 6.39
CA ASN A 39 20.18 1.28 5.95
C ASN A 39 21.44 0.41 6.13
N PHE A 40 22.61 1.00 6.37
CA PHE A 40 23.83 0.26 6.69
C PHE A 40 24.29 0.69 8.08
N GLY A 41 24.38 -0.25 9.03
CA GLY A 41 24.72 -0.03 10.44
C GLY A 41 26.11 0.56 10.70
N SER A 42 26.41 1.73 10.16
CA SER A 42 27.63 2.47 10.42
C SER A 42 27.42 3.42 11.58
N ARG A 43 27.73 2.90 12.76
CA ARG A 43 28.03 3.67 13.97
C ARG A 43 29.24 4.58 13.67
N ARG A 44 29.00 5.78 13.12
CA ARG A 44 29.94 6.90 13.20
C ARG A 44 29.19 8.13 13.68
N GLN A 45 29.24 8.30 14.99
CA GLN A 45 28.88 9.52 15.69
C GLN A 45 29.91 10.59 15.31
N GLY A 46 29.57 11.42 14.33
CA GLY A 46 30.28 12.64 14.00
C GLY A 46 29.29 13.79 14.11
N ARG A 47 29.50 14.69 15.08
CA ARG A 47 28.80 15.97 15.17
C ARG A 47 29.20 16.79 13.95
N ALA A 48 28.44 16.72 12.86
CA ALA A 48 28.52 17.71 11.81
C ALA A 48 27.64 18.89 12.24
N SER A 49 28.28 20.04 12.46
CA SER A 49 27.65 21.31 12.76
C SER A 49 26.63 21.68 11.69
N ILE A 50 25.50 22.24 12.14
CA ILE A 50 24.30 22.64 11.38
C ILE A 50 24.58 23.68 10.27
N LEU A 51 25.82 24.13 10.09
CA LEU A 51 26.22 25.19 9.15
C LEU A 51 27.00 24.70 7.91
N GLU A 52 27.16 23.39 7.70
CA GLU A 52 27.88 22.84 6.52
C GLU A 52 27.06 21.89 5.65
N ALA A 53 25.72 21.96 5.70
CA ALA A 53 24.87 21.27 4.73
C ALA A 53 24.90 22.04 3.41
N LYS A 54 26.01 21.94 2.68
CA LYS A 54 26.05 22.29 1.25
C LYS A 54 24.93 21.53 0.54
N ASP A 55 24.11 22.28 -0.17
CA ASP A 55 22.98 21.84 -0.97
C ASP A 55 23.23 20.49 -1.68
N ASP A 56 22.51 19.46 -1.24
CA ASP A 56 22.49 18.15 -1.89
C ASP A 56 21.64 18.25 -3.17
N TYR A 57 22.25 18.79 -4.23
CA TYR A 57 21.65 18.96 -5.57
C TYR A 57 21.46 17.63 -6.33
N THR A 58 21.54 16.47 -5.66
CA THR A 58 21.39 15.18 -6.35
C THR A 58 19.98 15.06 -6.94
N LEU A 59 19.91 15.15 -8.27
CA LEU A 59 18.66 15.02 -9.01
C LEU A 59 18.00 13.68 -8.65
N ILE A 60 16.67 13.67 -8.50
CA ILE A 60 15.92 12.45 -8.17
C ILE A 60 16.26 11.32 -9.15
N SER A 61 16.50 11.64 -10.43
CA SER A 61 16.86 10.66 -11.46
C SER A 61 18.15 9.90 -11.20
N ASP A 62 19.07 10.48 -10.44
CA ASP A 62 20.43 9.99 -10.24
C ASP A 62 20.55 9.21 -8.91
N ARG A 63 19.49 9.26 -8.11
CA ARG A 63 19.37 8.51 -6.87
C ARG A 63 19.27 7.02 -7.12
N LYS A 64 19.66 6.26 -6.10
CA LYS A 64 19.54 4.80 -6.09
C LYS A 64 18.07 4.39 -6.24
N GLN A 65 17.82 3.61 -7.28
CA GLN A 65 16.49 3.09 -7.60
C GLN A 65 16.28 1.74 -6.93
N ILE A 66 15.16 1.60 -6.24
CA ILE A 66 14.72 0.36 -5.60
C ILE A 66 13.38 -0.02 -6.21
N LYS A 67 13.35 -1.15 -6.90
CA LYS A 67 12.11 -1.70 -7.46
C LYS A 67 11.21 -2.24 -6.35
N GLY A 68 9.91 -2.03 -6.47
CA GLY A 68 8.93 -2.54 -5.52
C GLY A 68 7.49 -2.17 -5.83
N ARG A 69 6.64 -2.19 -4.81
CA ARG A 69 5.22 -1.86 -4.89
C ARG A 69 4.88 -0.76 -3.89
N LEU A 70 4.13 0.25 -4.35
CA LEU A 70 3.59 1.32 -3.54
C LEU A 70 2.14 0.99 -3.19
N HIS A 71 1.89 0.65 -1.93
CA HIS A 71 0.59 0.38 -1.34
C HIS A 71 -0.04 1.67 -0.81
N ILE A 72 -1.29 1.90 -1.18
CA ILE A 72 -2.07 3.06 -0.77
C ILE A 72 -3.08 2.63 0.28
N ALA A 73 -2.99 3.23 1.46
CA ALA A 73 -3.90 3.03 2.57
C ALA A 73 -4.45 4.38 3.07
N SER A 74 -5.49 4.36 3.91
CA SER A 74 -6.24 5.57 4.25
C SER A 74 -5.46 6.58 5.10
N ALA A 75 -4.42 6.15 5.83
CA ALA A 75 -3.65 7.01 6.74
C ALA A 75 -2.14 7.00 6.44
N SER A 76 -1.69 6.19 5.48
CA SER A 76 -0.30 6.05 5.13
C SER A 76 -0.11 5.51 3.71
N VAL A 77 1.08 5.71 3.17
CA VAL A 77 1.59 4.91 2.05
C VAL A 77 2.63 3.93 2.55
N ILE A 78 2.67 2.76 1.93
CA ILE A 78 3.62 1.71 2.29
C ILE A 78 4.36 1.29 1.02
N PHE A 79 5.69 1.35 1.03
CA PHE A 79 6.51 0.85 -0.06
C PHE A 79 7.12 -0.50 0.34
N GLU A 80 6.84 -1.51 -0.47
CA GLU A 80 7.36 -2.87 -0.37
C GLU A 80 8.44 -3.09 -1.44
N PRO A 81 9.74 -3.05 -1.10
CA PRO A 81 10.80 -3.40 -2.04
C PRO A 81 10.74 -4.87 -2.47
N ASP A 82 11.08 -5.14 -3.73
CA ASP A 82 11.24 -6.52 -4.24
C ASP A 82 12.44 -7.22 -3.58
N ASP A 83 13.49 -6.46 -3.25
CA ASP A 83 14.68 -6.95 -2.56
C ASP A 83 14.45 -6.92 -1.04
N VAL A 84 14.37 -8.13 -0.45
CA VAL A 84 14.07 -8.34 0.97
C VAL A 84 15.09 -7.72 1.93
N ARG A 85 16.29 -7.39 1.45
CA ARG A 85 17.32 -6.71 2.25
C ARG A 85 16.91 -5.32 2.68
N TYR A 86 16.02 -4.67 1.92
CA TYR A 86 15.43 -3.39 2.32
C TYR A 86 14.19 -3.61 3.18
N PRO A 87 13.95 -2.79 4.20
CA PRO A 87 12.69 -2.79 4.93
C PRO A 87 11.51 -2.50 4.01
N VAL A 88 10.33 -2.91 4.45
CA VAL A 88 9.07 -2.30 4.03
C VAL A 88 8.97 -0.94 4.72
N TYR A 89 8.82 0.12 3.95
CA TYR A 89 8.75 1.49 4.45
C TYR A 89 7.30 1.92 4.57
N ARG A 90 6.86 2.30 5.77
CA ARG A 90 5.57 2.94 5.97
C ARG A 90 5.76 4.42 6.29
N ILE A 91 4.99 5.25 5.58
CA ILE A 91 5.05 6.71 5.63
C ILE A 91 3.66 7.21 6.04
N PRO A 92 3.44 7.50 7.34
CA PRO A 92 2.18 8.03 7.83
C PRO A 92 1.92 9.43 7.29
N PHE A 93 0.69 9.71 6.84
CA PHE A 93 0.32 11.04 6.34
C PHE A 93 0.38 12.11 7.43
N ALA A 94 0.08 11.76 8.68
CA ALA A 94 0.10 12.68 9.83
C ALA A 94 1.48 13.30 10.11
N ASP A 95 2.56 12.62 9.72
CA ASP A 95 3.95 13.08 9.89
C ASP A 95 4.57 13.57 8.57
N SER A 96 3.76 13.67 7.51
CA SER A 96 4.21 13.97 6.15
C SER A 96 3.76 15.35 5.69
N THR A 97 4.42 15.86 4.66
CA THR A 97 3.89 16.97 3.86
C THR A 97 2.83 16.44 2.89
N GLU A 98 2.02 17.35 2.35
CA GLU A 98 1.12 17.03 1.25
C GLU A 98 1.91 16.33 0.11
N PRO A 99 1.44 15.18 -0.38
CA PRO A 99 2.02 14.52 -1.55
C PRO A 99 2.04 15.47 -2.75
N ARG A 100 3.13 15.49 -3.51
CA ARG A 100 3.28 16.37 -4.68
C ARG A 100 3.82 15.62 -5.89
N LYS A 101 3.66 16.22 -7.07
CA LYS A 101 4.34 15.75 -8.29
C LYS A 101 5.62 16.55 -8.52
N HIS A 102 6.71 15.86 -8.85
CA HIS A 102 7.91 16.46 -9.40
C HIS A 102 8.14 15.90 -10.81
N ALA A 103 8.10 16.76 -11.82
CA ALA A 103 8.19 16.38 -13.23
C ALA A 103 9.28 17.19 -13.94
N PRO A 104 10.57 16.80 -13.82
CA PRO A 104 11.66 17.52 -14.48
C PRO A 104 11.60 17.42 -16.01
N SER A 105 10.83 16.46 -16.54
CA SER A 105 10.53 16.36 -17.97
C SER A 105 9.22 15.58 -18.19
N PRO A 106 8.57 15.69 -19.36
CA PRO A 106 7.33 14.94 -19.65
C PRO A 106 7.45 13.41 -19.54
N ARG A 107 8.67 12.87 -19.62
CA ARG A 107 8.94 11.41 -19.53
C ARG A 107 9.41 10.95 -18.16
N LYS A 108 9.65 11.88 -17.23
CA LYS A 108 10.10 11.58 -15.87
C LYS A 108 9.19 12.31 -14.89
N GLU A 109 8.25 11.57 -14.33
CA GLU A 109 7.34 12.07 -13.29
C GLU A 109 7.55 11.26 -12.01
N TYR A 110 7.65 11.97 -10.90
CA TYR A 110 7.83 11.41 -9.57
C TYR A 110 6.71 11.87 -8.65
N LEU A 111 6.15 10.94 -7.88
CA LEU A 111 5.37 11.26 -6.69
C LEU A 111 6.33 11.46 -5.53
N VAL A 112 6.25 12.61 -4.87
CA VAL A 112 7.17 12.96 -3.79
C VAL A 112 6.40 13.20 -2.51
N ILE A 113 6.86 12.58 -1.43
CA ILE A 113 6.34 12.76 -0.07
C ILE A 113 7.54 13.04 0.84
N ASN A 114 7.53 14.19 1.49
CA ASN A 114 8.48 14.47 2.57
C ASN A 114 7.85 14.06 3.89
N THR A 115 8.62 13.48 4.79
CA THR A 115 8.12 13.03 6.08
C THR A 115 9.12 13.20 7.19
N LYS A 116 8.61 13.38 8.41
CA LYS A 116 9.38 13.37 9.66
C LYS A 116 9.33 12.00 10.34
N LEU A 117 8.58 11.03 9.81
CA LEU A 117 8.49 9.70 10.38
C LEU A 117 8.42 8.64 9.28
N VAL A 118 9.34 7.69 9.34
CA VAL A 118 9.29 6.46 8.56
C VAL A 118 9.31 5.28 9.52
N VAL A 119 8.39 4.34 9.32
CA VAL A 119 8.37 3.08 10.05
C VAL A 119 8.96 2.00 9.14
N GLU A 120 10.12 1.48 9.51
CA GLU A 120 10.80 0.38 8.82
C GLU A 120 10.35 -0.96 9.42
N MET A 121 9.85 -1.86 8.57
CA MET A 121 9.28 -3.15 8.95
C MET A 121 9.90 -4.28 8.10
N LYS A 122 9.83 -5.52 8.57
CA LYS A 122 10.13 -6.73 7.76
C LYS A 122 11.49 -6.70 7.02
N VAL A 123 12.54 -6.10 7.61
CA VAL A 123 13.91 -6.17 7.05
C VAL A 123 14.33 -7.64 6.97
N ASN A 124 14.93 -8.06 5.86
CA ASN A 124 15.28 -9.46 5.59
C ASN A 124 14.08 -10.41 5.69
N ASN A 125 12.85 -9.90 5.55
CA ASN A 125 11.61 -10.63 5.78
C ASN A 125 11.49 -11.24 7.19
N ALA A 126 12.15 -10.65 8.18
CA ALA A 126 12.13 -11.13 9.56
C ALA A 126 11.03 -10.44 10.40
N ASP A 127 10.42 -11.21 11.30
CA ASP A 127 9.54 -10.70 12.35
C ASP A 127 10.36 -10.12 13.49
N GLN A 128 10.70 -8.84 13.35
CA GLN A 128 11.47 -8.07 14.33
C GLN A 128 10.73 -6.78 14.69
N PRO A 129 11.04 -6.16 15.84
CA PRO A 129 10.46 -4.87 16.21
C PRO A 129 10.62 -3.82 15.11
N TYR A 130 9.58 -3.02 14.91
CA TYR A 130 9.60 -1.94 13.92
C TYR A 130 10.60 -0.86 14.34
N ARG A 131 11.30 -0.29 13.37
CA ARG A 131 12.20 0.85 13.61
C ARG A 131 11.50 2.13 13.20
N PHE A 132 11.44 3.09 14.12
CA PHE A 132 10.85 4.39 13.89
C PHE A 132 11.98 5.39 13.63
N ASN A 133 12.15 5.79 12.38
CA ASN A 133 13.12 6.79 11.98
C ASN A 133 12.45 8.17 11.93
N ARG A 134 12.98 9.13 12.71
CA ARG A 134 12.47 10.51 12.78
C ARG A 134 13.31 11.54 12.05
N ASP A 135 14.29 11.09 11.27
CA ASP A 135 15.09 11.96 10.44
C ASP A 135 14.25 12.45 9.25
N PRO A 136 14.21 13.77 8.96
CA PRO A 136 13.52 14.30 7.78
C PRO A 136 13.97 13.57 6.52
N SER A 137 13.00 13.02 5.78
CA SER A 137 13.27 12.14 4.64
C SER A 137 12.37 12.49 3.45
N GLU A 138 12.94 12.49 2.25
CA GLU A 138 12.19 12.63 0.99
C GLU A 138 12.06 11.28 0.30
N PHE A 139 10.82 10.84 0.05
CA PHE A 139 10.51 9.64 -0.72
C PHE A 139 9.97 10.04 -2.08
N ALA A 140 10.69 9.65 -3.13
CA ALA A 140 10.30 9.88 -4.51
C ALA A 140 9.99 8.55 -5.21
N PHE A 141 8.84 8.47 -5.88
CA PHE A 141 8.36 7.25 -6.52
C PHE A 141 8.06 7.48 -8.01
N SER A 142 8.47 6.56 -8.87
CA SER A 142 7.96 6.48 -10.25
C SER A 142 7.08 5.24 -10.41
N LEU A 143 5.95 5.37 -11.11
CA LEU A 143 5.01 4.28 -11.33
C LEU A 143 5.22 3.64 -12.71
N THR A 144 5.04 2.32 -12.81
CA THR A 144 5.34 1.59 -14.06
C THR A 144 4.18 1.64 -15.07
N TYR A 145 2.95 1.44 -14.60
CA TYR A 145 1.75 1.29 -15.45
C TYR A 145 0.59 2.20 -15.03
N ALA A 146 0.81 3.04 -14.01
CA ALA A 146 -0.22 3.92 -13.47
C ALA A 146 0.09 5.37 -13.80
N ASN A 147 -0.96 6.15 -14.09
CA ASN A 147 -0.85 7.58 -14.30
C ASN A 147 -0.53 8.28 -12.95
N PRO A 148 0.64 8.92 -12.80
CA PRO A 148 1.05 9.54 -11.54
C PRO A 148 0.06 10.61 -11.07
N SER A 149 -0.54 11.38 -11.99
CA SER A 149 -1.48 12.45 -11.62
C SER A 149 -2.76 11.90 -11.01
N LYS A 150 -3.29 10.78 -11.52
CA LYS A 150 -4.47 10.11 -10.91
C LYS A 150 -4.16 9.56 -9.52
N VAL A 151 -2.96 9.00 -9.33
CA VAL A 151 -2.52 8.48 -8.03
C VAL A 151 -2.29 9.62 -7.05
N LEU A 152 -1.71 10.73 -7.51
CA LEU A 152 -1.50 11.92 -6.71
C LEU A 152 -2.83 12.50 -6.18
N THR A 153 -3.83 12.68 -7.04
CA THR A 153 -5.15 13.18 -6.59
C THR A 153 -5.72 12.30 -5.50
N HIS A 154 -5.60 10.98 -5.62
CA HIS A 154 -6.07 10.06 -4.58
C HIS A 154 -5.27 10.21 -3.28
N LEU A 155 -3.95 10.34 -3.37
CA LEU A 155 -3.07 10.56 -2.22
C LEU A 155 -3.38 11.89 -1.50
N GLN A 156 -3.59 12.97 -2.24
CA GLN A 156 -3.96 14.27 -1.68
C GLN A 156 -5.30 14.19 -0.97
N THR A 157 -6.33 13.57 -1.57
CA THR A 157 -7.60 13.33 -0.90
C THR A 157 -7.42 12.60 0.43
N LEU A 158 -6.60 11.54 0.48
CA LEU A 158 -6.35 10.80 1.72
C LEU A 158 -5.51 11.58 2.74
N TYR A 159 -4.57 12.39 2.26
CA TYR A 159 -3.78 13.28 3.09
C TYR A 159 -4.67 14.34 3.76
N ASP A 160 -5.60 14.96 3.03
CA ASP A 160 -6.51 15.99 3.53
C ASP A 160 -7.39 15.47 4.69
N LEU A 161 -7.77 14.18 4.64
CA LEU A 161 -8.51 13.52 5.72
C LEU A 161 -7.79 13.58 7.06
N THR A 162 -6.46 13.68 7.08
CA THR A 162 -5.69 13.69 8.33
C THR A 162 -5.92 14.95 9.17
N GLY A 163 -6.20 16.08 8.50
CA GLY A 163 -6.46 17.38 9.13
C GLY A 163 -7.90 17.58 9.62
N MET A 164 -8.82 16.70 9.20
CA MET A 164 -10.24 16.76 9.59
C MET A 164 -10.44 16.29 11.03
N ASP A 165 -11.53 16.74 11.67
CA ASP A 165 -11.96 16.14 12.93
C ASP A 165 -12.36 14.67 12.72
N ARG A 166 -12.47 13.91 13.82
CA ARG A 166 -12.70 12.47 13.75
C ARG A 166 -14.01 12.11 13.06
N ALA A 167 -15.11 12.81 13.36
CA ALA A 167 -16.43 12.46 12.84
C ALA A 167 -16.53 12.79 11.34
N GLU A 168 -15.99 13.94 10.95
CA GLU A 168 -15.90 14.30 9.53
C GLU A 168 -15.01 13.32 8.75
N ARG A 169 -13.84 12.99 9.29
CA ARG A 169 -12.92 12.02 8.68
C ARG A 169 -13.56 10.66 8.47
N GLU A 170 -14.26 10.14 9.48
CA GLU A 170 -14.96 8.86 9.40
C GLU A 170 -16.07 8.88 8.33
N ARG A 171 -16.80 10.00 8.22
CA ARG A 171 -17.84 10.20 7.19
C ARG A 171 -17.24 10.23 5.78
N GLU A 172 -16.22 11.06 5.55
CA GLU A 172 -15.60 11.21 4.23
C GLU A 172 -14.86 9.94 3.79
N LEU A 173 -14.11 9.31 4.71
CA LEU A 173 -13.47 8.03 4.44
C LEU A 173 -14.50 6.94 4.13
N GLY A 174 -15.60 6.90 4.89
CA GLY A 174 -16.71 5.97 4.64
C GLY A 174 -17.31 6.15 3.24
N ALA A 175 -17.51 7.39 2.79
CA ALA A 175 -18.01 7.67 1.44
C ALA A 175 -17.02 7.23 0.35
N LEU A 176 -15.71 7.43 0.54
CA LEU A 176 -14.67 6.96 -0.38
C LEU A 176 -14.63 5.43 -0.47
N ILE A 177 -14.71 4.75 0.67
CA ILE A 177 -14.76 3.29 0.76
C ILE A 177 -16.02 2.79 0.04
N GLN A 178 -17.20 3.31 0.38
CA GLN A 178 -18.47 2.89 -0.24
C GLN A 178 -18.47 3.09 -1.76
N LYS A 179 -17.98 4.24 -2.24
CA LYS A 179 -17.84 4.52 -3.68
C LYS A 179 -16.92 3.51 -4.36
N ARG A 180 -15.83 3.10 -3.71
CA ARG A 180 -14.92 2.10 -4.24
C ARG A 180 -15.56 0.72 -4.27
N GLU A 181 -16.13 0.28 -3.15
CA GLU A 181 -16.64 -1.09 -2.98
C GLU A 181 -17.84 -1.36 -3.87
N SER A 182 -18.73 -0.37 -4.02
CA SER A 182 -19.87 -0.45 -4.96
C SER A 182 -19.44 -0.62 -6.41
N ALA A 183 -18.28 -0.08 -6.81
CA ALA A 183 -17.75 -0.19 -8.16
C ALA A 183 -17.09 -1.56 -8.46
N ILE A 184 -16.70 -2.32 -7.43
CA ILE A 184 -16.09 -3.65 -7.60
C ILE A 184 -17.21 -4.67 -7.74
N LYS A 185 -17.27 -5.40 -8.85
CA LYS A 185 -18.20 -6.51 -9.07
C LYS A 185 -17.53 -7.86 -8.79
N PHE A 186 -18.34 -8.85 -8.44
CA PHE A 186 -17.86 -10.22 -8.30
C PHE A 186 -17.51 -10.78 -9.69
N ASP A 187 -16.33 -11.35 -9.83
CA ASP A 187 -15.85 -11.93 -11.08
C ASP A 187 -16.23 -13.41 -11.16
N ILE A 188 -17.30 -13.69 -11.91
CA ILE A 188 -17.80 -15.05 -12.14
C ILE A 188 -16.83 -15.93 -12.93
N SER A 189 -15.82 -15.35 -13.61
CA SER A 189 -14.83 -16.14 -14.36
C SER A 189 -13.88 -16.93 -13.45
N TRP A 190 -13.86 -16.59 -12.15
CA TRP A 190 -13.04 -17.29 -11.14
C TRP A 190 -13.76 -18.46 -10.46
N LEU A 191 -15.01 -18.73 -10.84
CA LEU A 191 -15.72 -19.93 -10.39
C LEU A 191 -14.95 -21.18 -10.84
N THR A 192 -14.94 -22.19 -9.98
CA THR A 192 -14.22 -23.44 -10.24
C THR A 192 -14.89 -24.25 -11.33
N ASP A 193 -16.21 -24.19 -11.40
CA ASP A 193 -17.03 -24.91 -12.36
C ASP A 193 -18.11 -23.99 -12.94
N TYR A 194 -18.13 -23.84 -14.25
CA TYR A 194 -19.08 -23.00 -14.98
C TYR A 194 -20.52 -23.48 -14.88
N SER A 195 -20.74 -24.73 -14.46
CA SER A 195 -22.07 -25.27 -14.20
C SER A 195 -22.66 -24.79 -12.87
N GLU A 196 -21.86 -24.15 -12.01
CA GLU A 196 -22.31 -23.68 -10.70
C GLU A 196 -23.37 -22.59 -10.84
N ARG A 197 -24.45 -22.73 -10.08
CA ARG A 197 -25.60 -21.81 -10.13
C ARG A 197 -25.65 -20.95 -8.87
N PRO A 198 -25.59 -19.61 -9.00
CA PRO A 198 -25.84 -18.69 -7.89
C PRO A 198 -27.15 -19.02 -7.16
N GLN A 199 -27.14 -18.94 -5.83
CA GLN A 199 -28.27 -19.27 -4.97
C GLN A 199 -28.97 -18.05 -4.37
N HIS A 200 -28.36 -16.86 -4.48
CA HIS A 200 -29.04 -15.62 -4.11
C HIS A 200 -30.20 -15.37 -5.10
N PRO A 201 -31.38 -14.89 -4.64
CA PRO A 201 -32.56 -14.68 -5.51
C PRO A 201 -32.25 -13.86 -6.78
N ASP A 202 -31.45 -12.81 -6.64
CA ASP A 202 -31.06 -11.93 -7.76
C ASP A 202 -29.85 -12.43 -8.55
N GLY A 203 -29.31 -13.61 -8.21
CA GLY A 203 -28.08 -14.18 -8.78
C GLY A 203 -26.80 -13.39 -8.47
N GLN A 204 -26.88 -12.36 -7.63
CA GLN A 204 -25.78 -11.46 -7.30
C GLN A 204 -24.97 -11.93 -6.09
N ALA A 205 -23.70 -11.56 -6.06
CA ALA A 205 -22.87 -11.69 -4.88
C ALA A 205 -23.18 -10.56 -3.88
N VAL A 206 -23.25 -10.90 -2.60
CA VAL A 206 -23.59 -9.98 -1.50
C VAL A 206 -22.34 -9.38 -0.86
N LEU A 207 -22.44 -8.16 -0.34
CA LEU A 207 -21.34 -7.54 0.41
C LEU A 207 -21.13 -8.27 1.74
N VAL A 208 -19.87 -8.56 2.07
CA VAL A 208 -19.49 -9.21 3.33
C VAL A 208 -18.18 -8.64 3.86
N SER A 209 -17.90 -8.89 5.14
CA SER A 209 -16.58 -8.71 5.73
C SER A 209 -16.13 -10.05 6.30
N GLU A 210 -14.98 -10.55 5.83
CA GLU A 210 -14.30 -11.66 6.49
C GLU A 210 -13.59 -11.14 7.73
N ILE A 211 -13.89 -11.75 8.88
CA ILE A 211 -13.34 -11.36 10.17
C ILE A 211 -12.38 -12.46 10.62
N THR A 212 -11.12 -12.10 10.80
CA THR A 212 -10.09 -12.90 11.46
C THR A 212 -9.70 -12.19 12.77
N PRO A 213 -8.99 -12.86 13.70
CA PRO A 213 -8.70 -12.26 15.01
C PRO A 213 -8.03 -10.87 14.97
N LEU A 214 -7.31 -10.53 13.90
CA LEU A 214 -6.56 -9.27 13.78
C LEU A 214 -6.92 -8.43 12.55
N ILE A 215 -7.75 -8.96 11.64
CA ILE A 215 -8.02 -8.31 10.36
C ILE A 215 -9.49 -8.49 9.98
N GLN A 216 -10.11 -7.38 9.59
CA GLN A 216 -11.36 -7.37 8.86
C GLN A 216 -11.09 -7.06 7.37
N SER A 217 -11.54 -7.92 6.47
CA SER A 217 -11.36 -7.75 5.03
C SER A 217 -12.72 -7.71 4.30
N PRO A 218 -13.12 -6.56 3.74
CA PRO A 218 -14.36 -6.46 2.99
C PRO A 218 -14.24 -7.15 1.62
N GLY A 219 -15.38 -7.65 1.14
CA GLY A 219 -15.44 -8.38 -0.12
C GLY A 219 -16.87 -8.68 -0.56
N ARG A 220 -16.97 -9.55 -1.57
CA ARG A 220 -18.23 -10.10 -2.07
C ARG A 220 -18.30 -11.59 -1.86
N LEU A 221 -19.44 -12.06 -1.39
CA LEU A 221 -19.77 -13.44 -1.18
C LEU A 221 -20.69 -13.94 -2.30
N MET A 222 -20.24 -14.94 -3.05
CA MET A 222 -21.09 -15.69 -3.98
C MET A 222 -21.38 -17.07 -3.38
N VAL A 223 -22.66 -17.38 -3.22
CA VAL A 223 -23.12 -18.70 -2.80
C VAL A 223 -23.64 -19.43 -4.02
N THR A 224 -23.06 -20.57 -4.36
CA THR A 224 -23.52 -21.43 -5.46
C THR A 224 -24.15 -22.70 -4.90
N ASP A 225 -24.69 -23.54 -5.77
CA ASP A 225 -25.18 -24.89 -5.45
C ASP A 225 -24.06 -25.81 -4.91
N LYS A 226 -22.78 -25.54 -5.23
CA LYS A 226 -21.65 -26.41 -4.84
C LYS A 226 -20.73 -25.80 -3.80
N ARG A 227 -20.55 -24.47 -3.78
CA ARG A 227 -19.48 -23.80 -3.02
C ARG A 227 -19.90 -22.43 -2.51
N LEU A 228 -19.09 -21.93 -1.61
CA LEU A 228 -19.10 -20.56 -1.14
C LEU A 228 -17.81 -19.89 -1.61
N TYR A 229 -17.92 -18.69 -2.17
CA TYR A 229 -16.79 -17.95 -2.71
C TYR A 229 -16.71 -16.56 -2.11
N VAL A 230 -15.53 -16.18 -1.62
CA VAL A 230 -15.27 -14.82 -1.12
C VAL A 230 -14.24 -14.16 -2.02
N GLN A 231 -14.62 -13.05 -2.61
CA GLN A 231 -13.73 -12.16 -3.37
C GLN A 231 -13.47 -10.90 -2.54
N HIS A 232 -12.28 -10.79 -1.97
CA HIS A 232 -11.89 -9.56 -1.27
C HIS A 232 -11.73 -8.37 -2.22
N PHE A 233 -11.99 -7.17 -1.72
CA PHE A 233 -11.76 -5.94 -2.48
C PHE A 233 -10.28 -5.52 -2.53
N ASN A 234 -9.51 -6.04 -1.59
CA ASN A 234 -8.06 -5.92 -1.60
C ASN A 234 -7.44 -7.07 -2.40
N ASN A 235 -6.26 -6.83 -2.96
CA ASN A 235 -5.49 -7.76 -3.77
C ASN A 235 -4.26 -8.29 -3.01
N VAL A 236 -4.38 -8.44 -1.69
CA VAL A 236 -3.28 -8.87 -0.81
C VAL A 236 -3.09 -10.38 -0.86
N SER A 237 -4.19 -11.13 -0.98
CA SER A 237 -4.14 -12.58 -1.15
C SER A 237 -3.50 -12.97 -2.49
N ALA A 238 -2.74 -14.06 -2.48
CA ALA A 238 -2.23 -14.69 -3.70
C ALA A 238 -3.35 -15.35 -4.52
N GLU A 239 -4.43 -15.77 -3.85
CA GLU A 239 -5.60 -16.33 -4.49
C GLU A 239 -6.68 -15.25 -4.65
N PRO A 240 -7.19 -15.02 -5.87
CA PRO A 240 -8.18 -13.98 -6.11
C PRO A 240 -9.56 -14.30 -5.51
N LEU A 241 -9.80 -15.57 -5.19
CA LEU A 241 -11.07 -16.06 -4.67
C LEU A 241 -10.83 -17.13 -3.61
N VAL A 242 -11.28 -16.89 -2.38
CA VAL A 242 -11.28 -17.89 -1.32
C VAL A 242 -12.50 -18.79 -1.51
N LYS A 243 -12.31 -20.10 -1.39
CA LYS A 243 -13.31 -21.11 -1.74
C LYS A 243 -13.57 -22.02 -0.56
N TYR A 244 -14.83 -22.19 -0.20
CA TYR A 244 -15.25 -23.13 0.83
C TYR A 244 -16.22 -24.15 0.23
N PRO A 245 -15.92 -25.46 0.31
CA PRO A 245 -16.84 -26.48 -0.16
C PRO A 245 -18.08 -26.50 0.74
N LYS A 246 -19.27 -26.62 0.15
CA LYS A 246 -20.46 -26.95 0.94
C LYS A 246 -20.34 -28.41 1.37
N LYS A 247 -20.41 -28.66 2.68
CA LYS A 247 -20.59 -30.03 3.17
C LYS A 247 -21.96 -30.51 2.69
N LYS A 248 -21.97 -31.68 2.06
CA LYS A 248 -23.21 -32.38 1.70
C LYS A 248 -23.96 -32.80 2.96
#